data_AF-A0A1M6MNJ5-F1
#
_entry.id   AF-A0A1M6MNJ5-F1
#
_cell.length_a   1.000
_cell.length_b   1.000
_cell.length_c   1.000
_cell.angle_alpha   90.00
_cell.angle_beta   90.00
_cell.angle_gamma   90.00
#
_symmetry.space_group_name_H-M   'P 1'
#
loop_
_entity.id
_entity.type
_entity.pdbx_description
1 polymer ?
#
loop_
_entity_poly.entity_id
_entity_poly.type
_entity_poly.pdbx_seq_one_letter_code
_entity_poly.pdbx_strand_id
1 'polypeptide(L)' 'MVKPAVAVILLVIAGQGPGSAVAAPSTETAKRCIHYAYLVYPHKRPGSVHMSGDRQAYFTDCMAKDGNVPPPSSSKP' A
#
# COMPACT_ATOMS: atom_id res chain seq x y z
N MET A 1 -41.86 -26.91 -12.65
CA MET A 1 -41.18 -26.64 -11.36
C MET A 1 -39.74 -26.22 -11.65
N VAL A 2 -39.51 -24.93 -11.87
CA VAL A 2 -38.19 -24.38 -12.19
C VAL A 2 -37.62 -23.79 -10.91
N LYS A 3 -36.48 -24.33 -10.51
CA LYS A 3 -35.83 -24.21 -9.21
C LYS A 3 -35.72 -22.76 -8.69
N PRO A 4 -36.10 -22.46 -7.42
CA PRO A 4 -35.87 -21.16 -6.79
C PRO A 4 -34.37 -20.81 -6.63
N ALA A 5 -33.48 -21.78 -6.88
CA ALA A 5 -32.03 -21.60 -6.88
C ALA A 5 -31.54 -20.57 -7.93
N VAL A 6 -32.28 -20.36 -9.03
CA VAL A 6 -31.89 -19.39 -10.08
C VAL A 6 -32.06 -17.95 -9.59
N ALA A 7 -33.06 -17.68 -8.76
CA ALA A 7 -33.34 -16.32 -8.27
C ALA A 7 -32.29 -15.82 -7.27
N VAL A 8 -31.72 -16.72 -6.46
CA VAL A 8 -30.69 -16.37 -5.47
C VAL A 8 -29.38 -15.96 -6.14
N ILE A 9 -29.03 -16.57 -7.29
CA ILE A 9 -27.79 -16.26 -8.01
C ILE A 9 -27.81 -14.83 -8.57
N LEU A 10 -28.96 -14.35 -9.06
CA LEU A 10 -29.08 -12.99 -9.62
C LEU A 10 -28.92 -11.87 -8.57
N LEU A 11 -29.31 -12.13 -7.32
CA LEU A 11 -29.16 -11.16 -6.22
C LEU A 11 -27.70 -10.97 -5.77
N VAL A 12 -26.83 -11.97 -5.96
CA VAL A 12 -25.41 -11.86 -5.60
C VAL A 12 -24.63 -10.97 -6.56
N ILE A 13 -25.04 -10.91 -7.84
CA ILE A 13 -24.33 -10.13 -8.87
C ILE A 13 -24.59 -8.62 -8.69
N ALA A 14 -25.77 -8.22 -8.21
CA ALA A 14 -26.11 -6.83 -7.96
C ALA A 14 -25.42 -6.22 -6.72
N GLY A 15 -24.85 -7.06 -5.84
CA GLY A 15 -24.06 -6.62 -4.68
C GLY A 15 -22.62 -6.21 -5.04
N GLN A 16 -22.17 -6.49 -6.26
CA GLN A 16 -20.94 -5.94 -6.81
C GLN A 16 -21.22 -4.53 -7.35
N GLY A 17 -21.57 -3.61 -6.45
CA GLY A 17 -21.30 -2.20 -6.72
C GLY A 17 -19.81 -2.05 -7.09
N PRO A 18 -19.40 -0.96 -7.76
CA PRO A 18 -18.00 -0.69 -8.00
C PRO A 18 -17.30 -0.61 -6.64
N GLY A 19 -16.82 -1.75 -6.16
CA GLY A 19 -15.92 -1.84 -5.03
C GLY A 19 -14.80 -0.92 -5.42
N SER A 20 -14.61 0.12 -4.61
CA SER A 20 -13.59 1.15 -4.81
C SER A 20 -12.39 0.46 -5.41
N ALA A 21 -12.14 0.70 -6.70
CA ALA A 21 -10.94 0.21 -7.33
C ALA A 21 -9.85 0.85 -6.50
N VAL A 22 -9.25 0.07 -5.59
CA VAL A 22 -8.06 0.46 -4.88
C VAL A 22 -7.05 0.51 -6.01
N ALA A 23 -6.94 1.69 -6.63
CA ALA A 23 -5.91 1.97 -7.61
C ALA A 23 -4.65 1.51 -6.93
N ALA A 24 -4.00 0.46 -7.48
CA ALA A 24 -2.76 -0.01 -6.93
C ALA A 24 -1.88 1.25 -6.78
N PRO A 25 -1.34 1.52 -5.58
CA PRO A 25 -0.63 2.77 -5.31
C PRO A 25 0.31 3.04 -6.46
N SER A 26 0.19 4.24 -7.04
CA SER A 26 0.82 4.54 -8.31
C SER A 26 2.33 4.24 -8.24
N THR A 27 2.94 3.85 -9.35
CA THR A 27 4.38 3.57 -9.39
C THR A 27 5.20 4.78 -8.91
N GLU A 28 4.66 6.00 -9.06
CA GLU A 28 5.22 7.23 -8.51
C GLU A 28 5.11 7.30 -6.98
N THR A 29 3.96 6.92 -6.41
CA THR A 29 3.77 6.76 -4.97
C THR A 29 4.80 5.80 -4.38
N ALA A 30 4.98 4.62 -4.99
CA ALA A 30 5.96 3.64 -4.52
C ALA A 30 7.39 4.17 -4.55
N LYS A 31 7.78 4.87 -5.63
CA LYS A 31 9.11 5.52 -5.73
C LYS A 31 9.32 6.55 -4.63
N ARG A 32 8.32 7.39 -4.37
CA ARG A 32 8.38 8.42 -3.32
C ARG A 32 8.49 7.80 -1.93
N CYS A 33 7.67 6.79 -1.65
CA CYS A 33 7.68 6.09 -0.37
C CYS A 33 9.01 5.37 -0.11
N ILE A 34 9.58 4.72 -1.13
CA ILE A 34 10.93 4.13 -1.03
C ILE A 34 11.93 5.23 -0.71
N HIS A 35 11.97 6.30 -1.50
CA HIS A 35 12.94 7.37 -1.31
C HIS A 35 12.89 7.94 0.12
N TYR A 36 11.69 8.23 0.63
CA TYR A 36 11.52 8.73 2.00
C TYR A 36 11.95 7.71 3.05
N ALA A 37 11.67 6.42 2.84
CA ALA A 37 12.11 5.37 3.75
C ALA A 37 13.65 5.32 3.86
N TYR A 38 14.38 5.56 2.78
CA TYR A 38 15.84 5.63 2.78
C TYR A 38 16.39 6.90 3.45
N LEU A 39 15.66 8.02 3.37
CA LEU A 39 16.03 9.27 4.05
C LEU A 39 15.81 9.18 5.57
N VAL A 40 14.66 8.64 5.99
CA VAL A 40 14.33 8.50 7.41
C VAL A 40 15.18 7.41 8.07
N TYR A 41 15.39 6.28 7.39
CA TYR A 41 16.14 5.14 7.91
C TYR A 41 17.35 4.85 7.02
N PRO A 42 18.43 5.66 7.09
CA PRO A 42 19.62 5.45 6.29
C PRO A 42 20.36 4.17 6.68
N HIS A 43 21.26 3.70 5.80
CA HIS A 43 22.09 2.53 6.10
C HIS A 43 23.01 2.83 7.30
N LYS A 44 22.86 2.06 8.38
CA LYS A 44 23.62 2.29 9.63
C LYS A 44 25.05 1.71 9.58
N ARG A 45 25.33 0.70 8.76
CA ARG A 45 26.65 0.03 8.66
C ARG A 45 26.90 -0.53 7.24
N PRO A 46 28.16 -0.64 6.77
CA PRO A 46 28.51 -1.50 5.65
C PRO A 46 27.99 -2.93 5.87
N GLY A 47 27.30 -3.51 4.89
CA GLY A 47 26.66 -4.83 5.01
C GLY A 47 25.22 -4.83 5.56
N SER A 48 24.64 -3.66 5.85
CA SER A 48 23.22 -3.57 6.22
C SER A 48 22.33 -3.98 5.04
N VAL A 49 21.39 -4.91 5.28
CA VAL A 49 20.46 -5.40 4.26
C VAL A 49 19.60 -4.26 3.68
N HIS A 50 19.23 -4.40 2.39
CA HIS A 50 18.19 -3.57 1.79
C HIS A 50 16.88 -3.79 2.56
N MET A 51 16.15 -2.70 2.86
CA MET A 51 14.90 -2.71 3.63
C MET A 51 15.03 -3.32 5.03
N SER A 52 15.64 -2.60 5.99
CA SER A 52 15.51 -2.96 7.41
C SER A 52 14.03 -2.97 7.82
N GLY A 53 13.69 -3.66 8.91
CA GLY A 53 12.30 -3.72 9.40
C GLY A 53 11.64 -2.35 9.54
N ASP A 54 12.37 -1.36 10.07
CA ASP A 54 11.89 0.03 10.16
C ASP A 54 11.63 0.67 8.80
N ARG A 55 12.50 0.42 7.82
CA ARG A 55 12.36 0.94 6.46
C ARG A 55 11.16 0.30 5.76
N GLN A 56 10.95 -1.00 5.94
CA GLN A 56 9.78 -1.70 5.40
C GLN A 56 8.49 -1.21 6.06
N ALA A 57 8.47 -1.03 7.38
CA ALA A 57 7.32 -0.50 8.11
C ALA A 57 6.94 0.91 7.63
N TYR A 58 7.94 1.80 7.47
CA TYR A 58 7.71 3.13 6.93
C TYR A 58 7.17 3.10 5.50
N PHE A 59 7.75 2.26 4.64
CA PHE A 59 7.28 2.10 3.27
C PHE A 59 5.81 1.63 3.23
N THR A 60 5.45 0.63 4.03
CA THR A 60 4.06 0.14 4.11
C THR A 60 3.10 1.22 4.63
N ASP A 61 3.47 1.98 5.65
CA ASP A 61 2.66 3.10 6.16
C ASP A 61 2.48 4.21 5.12
N CYS A 62 3.56 4.57 4.41
CA CYS A 62 3.52 5.55 3.34
C CYS A 62 2.61 5.10 2.18
N MET A 63 2.70 3.83 1.80
CA MET A 63 1.86 3.24 0.75
C MET A 63 0.39 3.15 1.17
N ALA A 64 0.11 2.85 2.44
CA ALA A 64 -1.25 2.85 2.99
C ALA A 64 -1.91 4.25 2.98
N LYS A 65 -1.09 5.31 2.94
CA LYS A 65 -1.51 6.71 2.83
C LYS A 65 -1.47 7.25 1.40
N ASP A 66 -1.29 6.37 0.41
CA ASP A 66 -1.10 6.74 -1.00
C ASP A 66 0.01 7.78 -1.23
N GLY A 67 1.07 7.75 -0.41
CA GLY A 67 2.16 8.72 -0.49
C GLY A 67 1.81 10.12 -0.01
N ASN A 68 0.63 10.31 0.61
CA ASN A 68 0.25 11.53 1.32
C ASN A 68 0.97 11.62 2.68
N VAL A 69 2.30 11.53 2.63
CA VAL A 69 3.18 11.71 3.78
C VAL A 69 4.04 12.95 3.54
N PRO A 70 4.31 13.75 4.59
CA PRO A 70 5.18 14.91 4.44
C PRO A 70 6.61 14.45 4.09
N PRO A 71 7.37 15.25 3.31
CA PRO A 71 8.78 15.00 3.09
C PRO A 71 9.53 14.89 4.42
N PRO A 72 10.43 13.90 4.58
CA PRO A 72 11.18 13.76 5.81
C PRO A 72 12.18 14.91 5.95
N SER A 73 12.08 15.66 7.05
CA SER A 73 12.94 16.80 7.36
C SER A 73 14.32 16.41 7.91
N SER A 74 14.46 15.17 8.38
CA SER A 74 15.68 14.67 9.03
C SER A 74 15.72 13.14 9.05
N SER A 75 16.92 12.57 9.04
CA SER A 75 17.10 11.14 9.31
C SER A 75 16.81 10.84 10.78
N LYS A 76 16.18 9.69 11.04
CA LYS A 76 16.00 9.18 12.41
C LYS A 76 17.32 8.56 12.86
N PRO A 77 17.81 8.88 14.09
CA PRO A 77 19.08 8.36 14.60
C PRO A 77 19.12 6.83 14.76
#